data_AF-X0U280-F1
#
_entry.id   AF-X0U280-F1
#
_cell.length_a   1.000
_cell.length_b   1.000
_cell.length_c   1.000
_cell.angle_alpha   90.00
_cell.angle_beta   90.00
_cell.angle_gamma   90.00
#
_symmetry.space_group_name_H-M   'P 1'
#
loop_
_entity.id
_entity.type
_entity.pdbx_description
1 polymer ?
#
loop_
_entity_poly.entity_id
_entity_poly.type
_entity_poly.pdbx_seq_one_letter_code
_entity_poly.pdbx_strand_id
1 'polypeptide(L)' 'DNDRVVPIKRTIDIVDAIKAAGGTSVRFTTLEGIGHNSWSSAYATPGLYSWMNKQRLNQN' A
#
# COMPACT_ATOMS: atom_id res chain seq x y z
N ASP A 1 5.69 6.22 -9.51
CA ASP A 1 4.67 6.94 -10.33
C ASP A 1 4.89 6.72 -11.83
N ASN A 2 6.09 6.31 -12.24
CA ASN A 2 6.44 5.94 -13.62
C ASN A 2 6.06 4.50 -14.02
N ASP A 3 5.10 3.87 -13.34
CA ASP A 3 4.61 2.55 -13.74
C ASP A 3 3.76 2.68 -15.01
N ARG A 4 4.28 2.14 -16.13
CA ARG A 4 3.62 2.15 -17.44
C ARG A 4 2.75 0.91 -17.69
N VAL A 5 2.81 -0.09 -16.81
CA VAL A 5 2.01 -1.32 -16.91
C VAL A 5 0.71 -1.16 -16.14
N VAL A 6 0.80 -0.63 -14.92
CA VAL A 6 -0.34 -0.38 -14.04
C VAL A 6 -0.35 1.09 -13.60
N PRO A 7 -1.32 1.89 -14.08
CA PRO A 7 -1.43 3.28 -13.66
C PRO A 7 -1.65 3.39 -12.14
N ILE A 8 -0.89 4.28 -11.50
CA ILE A 8 -0.96 4.54 -10.05
C ILE A 8 -2.37 4.88 -9.56
N LYS A 9 -3.21 5.48 -10.44
CA LYS A 9 -4.61 5.80 -10.16
C LYS A 9 -5.40 4.61 -9.62
N ARG A 10 -5.15 3.39 -10.10
CA ARG A 10 -5.86 2.20 -9.62
C ARG A 10 -5.65 1.96 -8.12
N THR A 11 -4.44 2.19 -7.62
CA THR A 11 -4.15 2.06 -6.19
C THR A 11 -4.76 3.20 -5.38
N ILE A 12 -4.76 4.43 -5.92
CA ILE A 12 -5.40 5.59 -5.28
C ILE A 12 -6.90 5.31 -5.08
N ASP A 13 -7.58 4.85 -6.12
CA ASP A 13 -9.01 4.56 -6.06
C ASP A 13 -9.34 3.50 -4.97
N ILE A 14 -8.48 2.49 -4.77
CA ILE A 14 -8.64 1.49 -3.70
C ILE A 14 -8.46 2.10 -2.31
N VAL A 15 -7.42 2.92 -2.12
CA VAL A 15 -7.14 3.57 -0.83
C VAL A 15 -8.27 4.51 -0.45
N ASP A 16 -8.81 5.25 -1.41
CA ASP A 16 -9.94 6.15 -1.20
C ASP A 16 -11.22 5.36 -0.88
N ALA A 17 -11.47 4.24 -1.56
CA ALA A 17 -12.58 3.36 -1.23
C ALA A 17 -12.49 2.77 0.19
N ILE A 18 -11.31 2.35 0.63
CA ILE A 18 -11.09 1.85 2.01
C ILE A 18 -11.39 2.95 3.03
N LYS A 19 -10.89 4.17 2.80
CA LYS A 19 -11.15 5.32 3.69
C LYS A 19 -12.64 5.68 3.71
N ALA A 20 -13.30 5.68 2.55
CA ALA A 20 -14.73 5.97 2.44
C ALA A 20 -15.59 4.92 3.17
N ALA A 21 -15.14 3.67 3.22
CA ALA A 21 -15.78 2.60 3.99
C ALA A 21 -15.51 2.69 5.52
N GLY A 22 -14.81 3.74 5.99
CA GLY A 22 -14.44 3.91 7.40
C GLY A 22 -13.21 3.10 7.83
N GLY A 23 -12.48 2.50 6.89
CA GLY A 23 -11.25 1.77 7.17
C GLY A 23 -10.14 2.70 7.64
N THR A 24 -9.62 2.47 8.84
CA THR A 24 -8.56 3.29 9.46
C THR A 24 -7.17 2.65 9.36
N SER A 25 -7.10 1.34 9.11
CA SER A 25 -5.84 0.60 8.99
C SER A 25 -5.40 0.46 7.53
N VAL A 26 -5.10 1.59 6.89
CA VAL A 26 -4.54 1.63 5.53
C VAL A 26 -3.37 2.61 5.47
N ARG A 27 -2.25 2.18 4.88
CA ARG A 27 -1.09 3.01 4.60
C ARG A 27 -0.76 2.92 3.12
N PHE A 28 -0.60 4.08 2.49
CA PHE A 28 -0.19 4.21 1.10
C PHE A 28 1.09 5.03 1.02
N THR A 29 2.10 4.51 0.33
CA THR A 29 3.39 5.17 0.11
C THR A 29 3.63 5.23 -1.39
N THR A 30 3.84 6.43 -1.93
CA THR A 30 4.21 6.61 -3.33
C THR A 30 5.72 6.60 -3.46
N LEU A 31 6.23 5.91 -4.48
CA LEU A 31 7.65 5.91 -4.85
C LEU A 31 7.81 6.74 -6.11
N GLU A 32 8.51 7.86 -6.00
CA GLU A 32 8.82 8.73 -7.13
C GLU A 32 9.88 8.09 -8.03
N GLY A 33 9.73 8.22 -9.34
CA GLY A 33 10.73 7.75 -10.30
C GLY A 33 10.78 6.23 -10.51
N ILE A 34 10.23 5.43 -9.60
CA ILE A 34 10.16 3.98 -9.71
C ILE A 34 9.05 3.58 -10.70
N GLY A 35 9.44 2.78 -11.69
CA GLY A 35 8.54 2.12 -12.65
C GLY A 35 7.79 0.95 -12.02
N HIS A 36 7.61 -0.14 -12.78
CA HIS A 36 6.82 -1.28 -12.31
C HIS A 36 7.41 -1.99 -11.07
N ASN A 37 8.73 -1.90 -10.84
CA ASN A 37 9.43 -2.57 -9.75
C ASN A 37 9.25 -1.90 -8.36
N SER A 38 8.01 -1.67 -7.94
CA SER A 38 7.71 -1.08 -6.63
C SER A 38 7.91 -2.06 -5.46
N TRP A 39 7.90 -3.37 -5.73
CA TRP A 39 7.99 -4.41 -4.70
C TRP A 39 9.37 -4.48 -4.03
N SER A 40 10.46 -4.21 -4.75
CA SER A 40 11.80 -4.18 -4.15
C SER A 40 11.88 -3.17 -2.99
N SER A 41 11.38 -1.95 -3.20
CA SER A 41 11.33 -0.92 -2.15
C SER A 41 10.31 -1.26 -1.06
N ALA A 42 9.18 -1.88 -1.43
CA ALA A 42 8.19 -2.32 -0.45
C ALA A 42 8.81 -3.32 0.55
N TYR A 43 9.43 -4.40 0.07
CA TYR A 43 10.06 -5.41 0.93
C TYR A 43 11.27 -4.90 1.71
N ALA A 44 11.94 -3.86 1.22
CA ALA A 44 13.03 -3.19 1.93
C ALA A 44 12.54 -2.16 2.99
N THR A 45 11.23 -1.88 3.06
CA THR A 45 10.71 -0.85 3.97
C THR A 45 10.90 -1.25 5.43
N PRO A 46 11.67 -0.48 6.23
CA PRO A 46 11.81 -0.74 7.65
C PRO A 46 10.46 -0.74 8.36
N GLY A 47 10.18 -1.80 9.10
CA GLY A 47 8.93 -1.95 9.86
C GLY A 47 7.76 -2.53 9.08
N LEU A 48 7.91 -2.88 7.78
CA LEU A 48 6.87 -3.60 7.04
C LEU A 48 6.49 -4.91 7.75
N TYR A 49 7.47 -5.74 8.10
CA TYR A 49 7.22 -7.00 8.81
C TYR A 49 6.66 -6.79 10.22
N SER A 50 7.14 -5.76 10.93
CA SER A 50 6.59 -5.39 12.24
C SER A 50 5.14 -4.93 12.16
N TRP A 51 4.75 -4.25 11.08
CA TRP A 51 3.36 -3.87 10.84
C TRP A 51 2.49 -5.08 10.49
N MET A 52 2.98 -5.99 9.64
CA MET A 52 2.28 -7.24 9.31
C MET A 52 2.04 -8.11 10.54
N ASN A 53 3.05 -8.30 11.39
CA ASN A 53 2.95 -9.11 12.61
C ASN A 53 1.96 -8.55 13.64
N LYS A 54 1.63 -7.26 13.57
CA LYS A 54 0.63 -6.64 14.46
C LYS A 54 -0.81 -6.89 13.99
N GLN A 55 -1.02 -7.29 12.74
CA GLN A 55 -2.36 -7.55 12.22
C GLN A 55 -2.89 -8.84 12.82
N ARG A 56 -4.16 -8.82 13.23
CA ARG A 56 -4.90 -9.98 13.68
C ARG A 56 -6.23 -9.99 12.97
N LEU A 57 -6.74 -11.16 12.62
CA LEU A 57 -8.13 -11.30 12.24
C LEU A 57 -8.94 -10.84 13.46
N ASN A 58 -9.74 -9.78 13.33
CA ASN A 58 -10.64 -9.37 14.41
C ASN A 58 -11.42 -10.61 14.85
N GLN A 59 -11.22 -11.01 16.11
CA GLN A 59 -12.08 -11.99 16.75
C GLN A 59 -13.34 -11.22 17.14
N ASN A 60 -14.38 -11.37 16.32
CA ASN A 60 -15.74 -10.98 16.71
C ASN A 60 -16.27 -11.97 17.74
#